data_AF-A0A1Z9Z2A3-F1
#
_entry.id   AF-A0A1Z9Z2A3-F1
#
_cell.length_a   1.000
_cell.length_b   1.000
_cell.length_c   1.000
_cell.angle_alpha   90.00
_cell.angle_beta   90.00
_cell.angle_gamma   90.00
#
_symmetry.space_group_name_H-M   'P 1'
#
loop_
_entity.id
_entity.type
_entity.pdbx_description
1 polymer ?
#
loop_
_entity_poly.entity_id
_entity_poly.type
_entity_poly.pdbx_seq_one_letter_code
_entity_poly.pdbx_strand_id
1 'polypeptide(L)'
;MSLNPKKAVKHSAFHRIELLASRACGCFKCLQIFSPDHIKEWADNGKTAICPYCKTNTVIGDASKYPINNDFLSTMQKTFVN
;
A
#
# COMPACT_ATOMS: atom_id res chain seq x y z
N MET A 1 -10.10 -17.79 -1.93
CA MET A 1 -8.85 -17.43 -1.22
C MET A 1 -9.20 -16.36 -0.19
N SER A 2 -9.05 -16.64 1.10
CA SER A 2 -9.40 -15.67 2.15
C SER A 2 -8.35 -14.54 2.19
N LEU A 3 -8.77 -13.33 1.84
CA LEU A 3 -7.93 -12.13 1.96
C LEU A 3 -7.61 -11.90 3.44
N ASN A 4 -6.33 -11.75 3.77
CA ASN A 4 -5.87 -11.54 5.15
C ASN A 4 -5.25 -10.13 5.29
N PRO A 5 -5.95 -9.16 5.90
CA PRO A 5 -5.46 -7.78 6.00
C PRO A 5 -4.23 -7.65 6.90
N LYS A 6 -4.05 -8.51 7.92
CA LYS A 6 -2.83 -8.52 8.75
C LYS A 6 -1.60 -8.88 7.94
N LYS A 7 -1.71 -9.85 7.03
CA LYS A 7 -0.62 -10.21 6.11
C LYS A 7 -0.34 -9.06 5.13
N ALA A 8 -1.38 -8.41 4.62
CA ALA A 8 -1.24 -7.28 3.71
C ALA A 8 -0.51 -6.09 4.35
N VAL A 9 -0.84 -5.73 5.60
CA VAL A 9 -0.16 -4.67 6.35
C VAL A 9 1.32 -5.01 6.58
N LYS A 10 1.64 -6.26 6.90
CA LYS A 10 3.06 -6.68 7.02
C LYS A 10 3.80 -6.63 5.68
N HIS A 11 3.10 -6.86 4.59
CA HIS A 11 3.66 -6.86 3.24
C HIS A 11 3.86 -5.45 2.67
N SER A 12 3.32 -4.40 3.31
CA SER A 12 3.42 -3.02 2.82
C SER A 12 4.77 -2.34 3.10
N ALA A 13 5.83 -3.13 3.31
CA ALA A 13 7.18 -2.66 3.55
C ALA A 13 8.17 -3.49 2.73
N PHE A 14 9.28 -2.87 2.31
CA PHE A 14 10.37 -3.55 1.58
C PHE A 14 9.99 -4.22 0.24
N HIS A 15 8.94 -3.74 -0.42
CA HIS A 15 8.30 -4.35 -1.59
C HIS A 15 8.28 -3.45 -2.83
N ARG A 16 9.26 -2.55 -2.96
CA ARG A 16 9.35 -1.58 -4.07
C ARG A 16 9.16 -2.17 -5.47
N ILE A 17 9.76 -3.33 -5.76
CA ILE A 17 9.68 -3.95 -7.10
C ILE A 17 8.23 -4.28 -7.45
N GLU A 18 7.49 -4.91 -6.53
CA GLU A 18 6.07 -5.20 -6.73
C GLU A 18 5.26 -3.91 -6.88
N LEU A 19 5.55 -2.93 -6.04
CA LEU A 19 4.81 -1.67 -6.04
C LEU A 19 4.99 -0.91 -7.37
N LEU A 20 6.20 -0.92 -7.94
CA LEU A 20 6.47 -0.36 -9.26
C LEU A 20 5.90 -1.19 -10.43
N ALA A 21 5.72 -2.51 -10.24
CA ALA A 21 5.06 -3.38 -11.21
C ALA A 21 3.53 -3.34 -11.13
N SER A 22 2.97 -2.62 -10.15
CA SER A 22 1.54 -2.52 -9.93
C SER A 22 0.90 -1.57 -10.94
N ARG A 23 -0.35 -1.82 -11.30
CA ARG A 23 -1.16 -0.90 -12.12
C ARG A 23 -1.85 0.15 -11.26
N ALA A 24 -2.15 -0.20 -10.02
CA ALA A 24 -2.74 0.70 -9.04
C ALA A 24 -2.09 0.49 -7.68
N CYS A 25 -1.93 1.60 -6.95
CA CYS A 25 -1.50 1.63 -5.57
C CYS A 25 -2.60 2.24 -4.69
N GLY A 26 -2.66 1.82 -3.44
CA GLY A 26 -3.59 2.33 -2.45
C GLY A 26 -2.90 2.63 -1.13
N CYS A 27 -3.24 3.75 -0.52
CA CYS A 27 -2.81 4.06 0.85
C CYS A 27 -3.88 3.62 1.84
N PHE A 28 -3.58 2.65 2.72
CA PHE A 28 -4.56 2.19 3.71
C PHE A 28 -4.70 3.13 4.91
N LYS A 29 -3.94 4.24 5.00
CA LYS A 29 -4.15 5.28 6.01
C LYS A 29 -5.18 6.33 5.57
N CYS A 30 -5.04 6.86 4.35
CA CYS A 30 -5.92 7.92 3.81
C CYS A 30 -6.92 7.44 2.75
N LEU A 31 -6.88 6.14 2.41
CA LEU A 31 -7.76 5.46 1.47
C LEU A 31 -7.70 5.97 0.02
N GLN A 32 -6.69 6.78 -0.32
CA GLN A 32 -6.45 7.22 -1.69
C GLN A 32 -5.91 6.09 -2.55
N ILE A 33 -6.42 5.99 -3.78
CA ILE A 33 -5.97 5.07 -4.83
C ILE A 33 -5.36 5.90 -5.96
N PHE A 34 -4.18 5.50 -6.43
CA PHE A 34 -3.38 6.29 -7.39
C PHE A 34 -2.45 5.42 -8.22
N SER A 35 -1.94 5.96 -9.34
CA SER A 35 -0.89 5.32 -10.13
C SER A 35 0.42 5.25 -9.33
N PRO A 36 1.22 4.16 -9.43
CA PRO A 36 2.57 4.12 -8.86
C PRO A 36 3.45 5.32 -9.28
N ASP A 37 3.19 5.93 -10.44
CA ASP A 37 3.95 7.09 -10.95
C ASP A 37 3.89 8.31 -10.03
N HIS A 38 2.85 8.41 -9.19
CA HIS A 38 2.72 9.49 -8.21
C HIS A 38 3.68 9.34 -7.01
N ILE A 39 4.34 8.18 -6.85
CA ILE A 39 5.23 7.92 -5.72
C ILE A 39 6.61 8.51 -6.02
N LYS A 40 6.91 9.63 -5.38
CA LYS A 40 8.19 10.34 -5.53
C LYS A 40 9.13 10.14 -4.34
N GLU A 41 8.57 9.81 -3.18
CA GLU A 41 9.30 9.71 -1.92
C GLU A 41 9.30 8.27 -1.41
N TRP A 42 10.41 7.87 -0.81
CA TRP A 42 10.64 6.50 -0.35
C TRP A 42 11.40 6.52 0.98
N ALA A 43 10.98 5.66 1.91
CA ALA A 43 11.66 5.37 3.17
C ALA A 43 12.50 4.08 3.06
N ASP A 44 13.15 3.70 4.15
CA ASP A 44 13.88 2.43 4.29
C ASP A 44 14.92 2.19 3.18
N ASN A 45 15.79 3.18 2.95
CA ASN A 45 16.78 3.19 1.87
C ASN A 45 16.14 2.94 0.49
N GLY A 46 14.99 3.58 0.26
CA GLY A 46 14.29 3.51 -1.01
C GLY A 46 13.43 2.26 -1.19
N LYS A 47 13.14 1.48 -0.14
CA LYS A 47 12.43 0.19 -0.27
C LYS A 47 10.94 0.24 0.10
N THR A 48 10.52 1.29 0.79
CA THR A 48 9.12 1.46 1.22
C THR A 48 8.57 2.76 0.66
N ALA A 49 7.44 2.71 -0.03
CA ALA A 49 6.84 3.89 -0.66
C ALA A 49 6.23 4.83 0.39
N ILE A 50 6.39 6.14 0.18
CA ILE A 50 5.68 7.16 0.95
C ILE A 50 4.48 7.63 0.14
N CYS A 51 3.29 7.63 0.77
CA CYS A 51 2.06 8.09 0.14
C CYS A 51 2.18 9.56 -0.27
N PRO A 52 1.89 9.92 -1.54
CA PRO A 52 2.04 11.28 -2.01
C PRO A 52 1.04 12.26 -1.37
N TYR A 53 -0.08 11.77 -0.84
CA TYR A 53 -1.16 12.57 -0.27
C TYR A 53 -1.03 12.81 1.24
N CYS A 54 -0.77 11.76 2.03
CA CYS A 54 -0.70 11.86 3.49
C CYS A 54 0.70 11.67 4.09
N LYS A 55 1.72 11.46 3.25
CA LYS A 55 3.14 11.37 3.64
C LYS A 55 3.47 10.26 4.65
N THR A 56 2.67 9.19 4.68
CA THR A 56 2.94 7.98 5.48
C THR A 56 3.38 6.81 4.61
N ASN A 57 4.09 5.84 5.20
CA ASN A 57 4.60 4.64 4.55
C ASN A 57 3.57 3.48 4.49
N THR A 58 2.32 3.80 4.19
CA THR A 58 1.18 2.85 4.27
C THR A 58 0.61 2.50 2.89
N VAL A 59 1.49 2.29 1.91
CA VAL A 59 1.12 2.08 0.50
C VAL A 59 1.22 0.59 0.13
N ILE A 60 0.23 0.08 -0.60
CA ILE A 60 0.23 -1.27 -1.18
C ILE A 60 -0.20 -1.23 -2.65
N GLY A 61 0.35 -2.12 -3.48
CA GLY A 61 0.03 -2.22 -4.91
C GLY A 61 -0.65 -3.53 -5.29
N ASP A 62 -1.35 -3.56 -6.43
CA ASP A 62 -2.08 -4.75 -6.89
C ASP A 62 -1.15 -5.94 -7.26
N ALA A 63 0.12 -5.69 -7.57
CA ALA A 63 1.11 -6.75 -7.77
C ALA A 63 1.40 -7.58 -6.50
N SER A 64 1.08 -7.04 -5.31
CA SER A 64 1.10 -7.78 -4.04
C SER A 64 -0.07 -8.78 -3.91
N LYS A 65 -0.86 -8.97 -4.98
CA LYS A 65 -1.98 -9.92 -5.07
C LYS A 65 -3.13 -9.58 -4.13
N TYR A 66 -3.24 -8.31 -3.75
CA TYR A 66 -4.32 -7.76 -2.96
C TYR A 66 -5.17 -6.82 -3.81
N PRO A 67 -6.51 -6.81 -3.62
CA PRO A 67 -7.36 -5.86 -4.32
C PRO A 67 -7.09 -4.43 -3.83
N ILE A 68 -6.90 -3.51 -4.77
CA ILE A 68 -6.73 -2.08 -4.49
C ILE A 68 -8.08 -1.39 -4.68
N ASN A 69 -8.93 -1.48 -3.64
CA ASN A 69 -10.23 -0.82 -3.57
C ASN A 69 -10.52 -0.34 -2.14
N ASN A 70 -11.52 0.53 -2.00
CA ASN A 70 -11.84 1.15 -0.72
C ASN A 70 -12.20 0.14 0.37
N ASP A 71 -12.92 -0.93 0.03
CA ASP A 71 -13.33 -1.96 0.99
C ASP A 71 -12.12 -2.65 1.61
N PHE A 72 -11.17 -3.09 0.77
CA PHE A 72 -9.98 -3.78 1.27
C PHE A 72 -9.03 -2.83 2.00
N LEU A 73 -8.79 -1.63 1.48
CA LEU A 73 -7.96 -0.63 2.16
C LEU A 73 -8.53 -0.25 3.53
N SER A 74 -9.86 -0.15 3.66
CA SER A 74 -10.51 0.11 4.95
C SER A 74 -10.30 -1.05 5.93
N THR A 75 -10.26 -2.30 5.47
CA THR A 75 -9.94 -3.46 6.33
C THR A 75 -8.49 -3.43 6.82
N MET A 76 -7.55 -3.00 5.96
CA MET A 76 -6.15 -2.79 6.33
C MET A 76 -6.01 -1.63 7.33
N GLN A 77 -6.73 -0.53 7.12
CA GLN A 77 -6.74 0.63 8.02
C GLN A 77 -7.12 0.22 9.45
N LYS A 78 -8.23 -0.52 9.61
CA LYS A 78 -8.69 -1.03 10.91
C LYS A 78 -7.69 -1.99 11.55
N THR A 79 -6.95 -2.73 10.74
CA THR A 79 -5.92 -3.67 11.21
C THR A 79 -4.64 -2.96 11.66
N PHE A 80 -4.30 -1.82 11.06
CA PHE A 80 -3.09 -1.04 11.38
C PHE A 80 -3.24 -0.20 12.65
N VAL A 81 -4.48 0.19 13.01
CA VAL A 81 -4.78 1.04 14.17
C VAL A 81 -4.92 0.23 15.48
N ASN A 82 -4.96 -1.11 15.39
CA ASN A 82 -5.08 -2.06 16.50
C ASN A 82 -3.75 -2.76 16.76
#